data_AF-A0A151J5V5-F1
#
_entry.id   AF-A0A151J5V5-F1
#
_cell.length_a   1.000
_cell.length_b   1.000
_cell.length_c   1.000
_cell.angle_alpha   90.00
_cell.angle_beta   90.00
_cell.angle_gamma   90.00
#
_symmetry.space_group_name_H-M   'P 1'
#
loop_
_entity.id
_entity.type
_entity.pdbx_description
1 polymer ?
#
loop_
_entity_poly.entity_id
_entity_poly.type
_entity_poly.pdbx_seq_one_letter_code
_entity_poly.pdbx_strand_id
1 'polypeptide(L)'
;MDTRATKRDDGAKLSEEELETLRQALVKQEERLRKQGAALDRERAEIGKERETEKRLEQSDESHAYEDSKIRDLLSSFKDEIFRELNNLRRDVDKVRLHDPPLTPSDGQRPFESQPHAFLHEESSIESSQPPKVSFREATECVPSFDGYNIPLSQFIRACRRAKETVPPSSERNLTKILINKLRGRAYYAVEDELYNNAIDRPPERGLRIA
;
A
#
# COMPACT_ATOMS: atom_id res chain seq x y z
N MET A 1 29.22 -89.30 61.10
CA MET A 1 29.47 -89.84 59.75
C MET A 1 28.54 -89.12 58.80
N ASP A 2 29.12 -88.39 57.85
CA ASP A 2 28.48 -87.39 57.01
C ASP A 2 27.48 -87.96 55.99
N THR A 3 26.29 -87.37 55.93
CA THR A 3 25.36 -87.56 54.81
C THR A 3 25.61 -86.50 53.75
N ARG A 4 26.39 -86.87 52.73
CA ARG A 4 26.61 -86.05 51.53
C ARG A 4 25.36 -86.08 50.66
N ALA A 5 24.49 -85.09 50.81
CA ALA A 5 23.37 -84.86 49.91
C ALA A 5 23.86 -84.15 48.63
N THR A 6 23.90 -84.91 47.53
CA THR A 6 24.17 -84.43 46.18
C THR A 6 23.00 -83.57 45.70
N LYS A 7 23.11 -82.25 45.82
CA LYS A 7 22.14 -81.31 45.23
C LYS A 7 22.42 -81.23 43.73
N ARG A 8 21.62 -81.93 42.93
CA ARG A 8 21.65 -81.83 41.47
C ARG A 8 21.16 -80.43 41.07
N ASP A 9 21.92 -79.87 40.15
CA ASP A 9 21.71 -78.61 39.46
C ASP A 9 20.61 -78.81 38.41
N ASP A 10 19.36 -78.50 38.77
CA ASP A 10 18.24 -78.49 37.84
C ASP A 10 18.23 -77.14 37.12
N GLY A 11 19.11 -77.03 36.12
CA GLY A 11 19.01 -75.98 35.11
C GLY A 11 17.62 -76.05 34.47
N ALA A 12 16.82 -75.00 34.68
CA ALA A 12 15.45 -74.88 34.18
C ALA A 12 15.41 -75.07 32.65
N LYS A 13 15.13 -76.29 32.21
CA LYS A 13 14.85 -76.62 30.82
C LYS A 13 13.42 -76.16 30.54
N LEU A 14 13.29 -74.93 30.06
CA LEU A 14 12.03 -74.44 29.48
C LEU A 14 11.55 -75.45 28.45
N SER A 15 10.25 -75.75 28.47
CA SER A 15 9.68 -76.67 27.48
C SER A 15 9.84 -76.06 26.08
N GLU A 16 9.94 -76.92 25.06
CA GLU A 16 10.04 -76.47 23.67
C GLU A 16 8.88 -75.54 23.27
N GLU A 17 7.71 -75.74 23.87
CA GLU A 17 6.50 -74.95 23.68
C GLU A 17 6.59 -73.55 24.35
N GLU A 18 7.23 -73.46 25.52
CA GLU A 18 7.54 -72.18 26.18
C GLU A 18 8.58 -71.37 25.39
N LEU A 19 9.55 -72.05 24.79
CA LEU A 19 10.55 -71.42 23.93
C LEU A 19 9.93 -70.86 22.64
N GLU A 20 9.00 -71.60 22.04
CA GLU A 20 8.28 -71.19 20.83
C GLU A 20 7.36 -69.99 21.09
N THR A 21 6.65 -69.98 22.23
CA THR A 21 5.83 -68.84 22.64
C THR A 21 6.65 -67.59 22.92
N LEU A 22 7.82 -67.72 23.56
CA LEU A 22 8.77 -66.61 23.75
C LEU A 22 9.27 -66.04 22.42
N ARG A 23 9.59 -66.90 21.44
CA ARG A 23 9.99 -66.45 20.09
C ARG A 23 8.88 -65.68 19.38
N GLN A 24 7.65 -66.18 19.41
CA GLN A 24 6.50 -65.47 18.83
C GLN A 24 6.26 -64.12 19.52
N ALA A 25 6.38 -64.07 20.85
CA ALA A 25 6.23 -62.83 21.61
C ALA A 25 7.31 -61.80 21.21
N LEU A 26 8.56 -62.23 21.03
CA LEU A 26 9.66 -61.40 20.58
C LEU A 26 9.43 -60.84 19.17
N VAL A 27 9.03 -61.68 18.21
CA VAL A 27 8.72 -61.23 16.85
C VAL A 27 7.60 -60.19 16.85
N LYS A 28 6.54 -60.43 17.65
CA LYS A 28 5.42 -59.49 17.79
C LYS A 28 5.84 -58.17 18.44
N GLN A 29 6.75 -58.23 19.42
CA GLN A 29 7.30 -57.04 20.06
C GLN A 29 8.20 -56.25 19.09
N GLU A 30 9.06 -56.94 18.34
CA GLU A 30 9.93 -56.35 17.32
C GLU A 30 9.11 -55.66 16.24
N GLU A 31 8.05 -56.31 15.73
CA GLU A 31 7.16 -55.72 14.74
C GLU A 31 6.47 -54.44 15.27
N ARG A 32 6.04 -54.45 16.54
CA ARG A 32 5.47 -53.26 17.19
C ARG A 32 6.48 -52.12 17.29
N LEU A 33 7.70 -52.40 17.74
CA LEU A 33 8.76 -51.40 17.85
C LEU A 33 9.11 -50.84 16.47
N ARG A 34 9.19 -51.70 15.44
CA ARG A 34 9.42 -51.27 14.07
C ARG A 34 8.31 -50.33 13.56
N LYS A 35 7.04 -50.65 13.85
CA LYS A 35 5.90 -49.79 13.49
C LYS A 35 5.96 -48.44 14.22
N GLN A 36 6.31 -48.44 15.51
CA GLN A 36 6.48 -47.20 16.28
C GLN A 36 7.64 -46.35 15.74
N GLY A 37 8.79 -46.97 15.42
CA GLY A 37 9.92 -46.28 14.79
C GLY A 37 9.52 -45.61 13.48
N ALA A 38 8.84 -46.34 12.59
CA ALA A 38 8.38 -45.80 11.32
C ALA A 38 7.31 -44.70 11.45
N ALA A 39 6.59 -44.63 12.58
CA ALA A 39 5.65 -43.55 12.87
C ALA A 39 6.39 -42.30 13.36
N LEU A 40 7.35 -42.47 14.29
CA LEU A 40 8.18 -41.38 14.79
C LEU A 40 9.06 -40.75 13.70
N ASP A 41 9.59 -41.55 12.78
CA ASP A 41 10.36 -41.04 11.64
C ASP A 41 9.49 -40.21 10.68
N ARG A 42 8.23 -40.61 10.50
CA ARG A 42 7.25 -39.82 9.72
C ARG A 42 6.92 -38.50 10.41
N GLU A 43 6.65 -38.53 11.71
CA GLU A 43 6.37 -37.34 12.51
C GLU A 43 7.57 -36.37 12.49
N ARG A 44 8.79 -36.88 12.64
CA ARG A 44 10.01 -36.05 12.53
C ARG A 44 10.16 -35.42 11.14
N ALA A 45 9.83 -36.16 10.08
CA ALA A 45 9.89 -35.64 8.72
C ALA A 45 8.82 -34.55 8.48
N GLU A 46 7.64 -34.67 9.07
CA GLU A 46 6.58 -33.66 9.02
C GLU A 46 6.98 -32.40 9.78
N ILE A 47 7.47 -32.53 11.02
CA ILE A 47 7.97 -31.40 11.82
C ILE A 47 9.13 -30.70 11.10
N GLY A 48 10.02 -31.46 10.45
CA GLY A 48 11.11 -30.89 9.67
C GLY A 48 10.63 -30.04 8.50
N LYS A 49 9.60 -30.49 7.77
CA LYS A 49 8.99 -29.73 6.67
C LYS A 49 8.26 -28.49 7.16
N GLU A 50 7.52 -28.59 8.26
CA GLU A 50 6.79 -27.48 8.87
C GLU A 50 7.77 -26.36 9.29
N ARG A 51 8.85 -26.71 9.99
CA ARG A 51 9.89 -25.73 10.36
C ARG A 51 10.57 -25.09 9.17
N GLU A 52 10.78 -25.84 8.08
CA GLU A 52 11.34 -25.26 6.86
C GLU A 52 10.37 -24.24 6.24
N THR A 53 9.07 -24.55 6.22
CA THR A 53 8.07 -23.60 5.72
C THR A 53 7.93 -22.36 6.59
N GLU A 54 7.96 -22.52 7.92
CA GLU A 54 7.92 -21.42 8.88
C GLU A 54 9.12 -20.49 8.69
N LYS A 55 10.34 -21.04 8.59
CA LYS A 55 11.55 -20.26 8.35
C LYS A 55 11.52 -19.49 7.03
N ARG A 56 10.90 -20.04 5.98
CA ARG A 56 10.73 -19.33 4.70
C ARG A 56 9.74 -18.17 4.81
N LEU A 57 8.69 -18.32 5.60
CA LEU A 57 7.71 -17.26 5.87
C LEU A 57 8.36 -16.13 6.69
N GLU A 58 9.09 -16.47 7.76
CA GLU A 58 9.82 -15.49 8.58
C GLU A 58 10.81 -14.67 7.75
N GLN A 59 11.57 -15.31 6.86
CA GLN A 59 12.49 -14.60 5.95
C GLN A 59 11.77 -13.67 4.98
N SER A 60 10.58 -14.06 4.51
CA SER A 60 9.74 -13.20 3.66
C SER A 60 9.25 -11.99 4.44
N ASP A 61 8.76 -12.18 5.67
CA ASP A 61 8.23 -11.10 6.51
C ASP A 61 9.33 -10.11 6.93
N GLU A 62 10.52 -10.58 7.29
CA GLU A 62 11.67 -9.73 7.60
C GLU A 62 12.10 -8.90 6.38
N SER A 63 12.12 -9.50 5.19
CA SER A 63 12.46 -8.78 3.96
C SER A 63 11.43 -7.71 3.61
N HIS A 64 10.14 -7.99 3.86
CA HIS A 64 9.05 -7.06 3.61
C HIS A 64 9.07 -5.88 4.60
N ALA A 65 9.35 -6.16 5.87
CA ALA A 65 9.49 -5.12 6.89
C ALA A 65 10.67 -4.18 6.62
N TYR A 66 11.79 -4.73 6.12
CA TYR A 66 12.96 -3.93 5.74
C TYR A 66 12.67 -2.99 4.56
N GLU A 67 12.00 -3.48 3.51
CA GLU A 67 11.62 -2.66 2.36
C GLU A 67 10.57 -1.59 2.74
N ASP A 68 9.58 -1.92 3.57
CA ASP A 68 8.59 -0.96 4.05
C ASP A 68 9.22 0.17 4.88
N SER A 69 10.22 -0.13 5.71
CA SER A 69 10.99 0.89 6.44
C SER A 69 11.72 1.83 5.47
N LYS A 70 12.34 1.27 4.43
CA LYS A 70 13.11 2.03 3.44
C LYS A 70 12.22 2.96 2.61
N ILE A 71 11.02 2.49 2.23
CA ILE A 71 10.00 3.29 1.54
C ILE A 71 9.54 4.44 2.45
N ARG A 72 9.30 4.17 3.74
CA ARG A 72 8.90 5.19 4.71
C ARG A 72 9.95 6.29 4.86
N ASP A 73 11.21 5.91 4.99
CA ASP A 73 12.33 6.86 5.12
C ASP A 73 12.50 7.71 3.85
N LEU A 74 12.36 7.10 2.68
CA LEU A 74 12.40 7.80 1.40
C LEU A 74 11.23 8.80 1.28
N LEU A 75 10.02 8.40 1.66
CA LEU A 75 8.86 9.30 1.68
C LEU A 75 9.03 10.46 2.67
N SER A 76 9.64 10.21 3.82
CA SER A 76 9.90 11.25 4.82
C SER A 76 10.92 12.27 4.31
N SER A 77 12.04 11.81 3.74
CA SER A 77 13.05 12.73 3.16
C SER A 77 12.47 13.58 2.02
N PHE A 78 11.66 12.97 1.14
CA PHE A 78 10.99 13.69 0.07
C PHE A 78 9.97 14.71 0.58
N LYS A 79 9.25 14.38 1.65
CA LYS A 79 8.32 15.29 2.33
C LYS A 79 9.07 16.52 2.87
N ASP A 80 10.18 16.31 3.57
CA ASP A 80 10.97 17.40 4.17
C ASP A 80 11.57 18.33 3.10
N GLU A 81 12.02 17.77 1.97
CA GLU A 81 12.47 18.51 0.78
C GLU A 81 11.37 19.44 0.25
N ILE A 82 10.16 18.91 0.05
CA ILE A 82 9.00 19.69 -0.44
C ILE A 82 8.64 20.82 0.52
N PHE A 83 8.60 20.55 1.82
CA PHE A 83 8.26 21.58 2.81
C PHE A 83 9.31 22.69 2.85
N ARG A 84 10.59 22.36 2.67
CA ARG A 84 11.66 23.34 2.59
C ARG A 84 11.52 24.24 1.37
N GLU A 85 11.27 23.65 0.19
CA GLU A 85 11.05 24.41 -1.05
C GLU A 85 9.81 25.32 -0.97
N LEU A 86 8.69 24.82 -0.41
CA LEU A 86 7.48 25.62 -0.20
C LEU A 86 7.73 26.83 0.71
N ASN A 87 8.52 26.65 1.77
CA ASN A 87 8.88 27.75 2.67
C ASN A 87 9.80 28.78 2.01
N ASN A 88 10.74 28.33 1.16
CA ASN A 88 11.59 29.24 0.38
C ASN A 88 10.74 30.05 -0.62
N LEU A 89 9.86 29.40 -1.35
CA LEU A 89 8.98 30.06 -2.32
C LEU A 89 8.05 31.07 -1.66
N ARG A 90 7.48 30.74 -0.49
CA ARG A 90 6.65 31.67 0.27
C ARG A 90 7.43 32.95 0.64
N ARG A 91 8.67 32.79 1.11
CA ARG A 91 9.54 33.94 1.42
C ARG A 91 9.85 34.79 0.19
N ASP A 92 10.05 34.17 -0.97
CA ASP A 92 10.36 34.91 -2.19
C ASP A 92 9.13 35.65 -2.74
N VAL A 93 7.94 35.06 -2.65
CA VAL A 93 6.67 35.76 -2.97
C VAL A 93 6.45 36.95 -2.03
N ASP A 94 6.71 36.80 -0.74
CA ASP A 94 6.56 37.89 0.24
C ASP A 94 7.54 39.05 -0.06
N LYS A 95 8.77 38.75 -0.53
CA LYS A 95 9.73 39.79 -0.96
C LYS A 95 9.27 40.55 -2.21
N VAL A 96 8.61 39.88 -3.15
CA VAL A 96 8.09 40.52 -4.37
C VAL A 96 6.88 41.42 -4.05
N ARG A 97 6.00 41.02 -3.13
CA ARG A 97 4.82 41.81 -2.74
C ARG A 97 5.13 43.09 -1.97
N LEU A 98 6.29 43.20 -1.32
CA LEU A 98 6.69 44.43 -0.62
C LEU A 98 7.28 45.51 -1.53
N HIS A 99 7.47 45.24 -2.83
CA HIS A 99 8.14 46.17 -3.75
C HIS A 99 7.20 47.03 -4.61
N ASP A 100 5.88 46.85 -4.52
CA ASP A 100 4.91 47.75 -5.16
C ASP A 100 4.50 48.88 -4.19
N PRO A 101 4.77 50.17 -4.49
CA PRO A 101 4.29 51.28 -3.69
C PRO A 101 2.77 51.44 -3.87
N PRO A 102 2.02 51.84 -2.83
CA PRO A 102 0.59 52.08 -2.95
C PRO A 102 0.36 53.33 -3.82
N LEU A 103 -0.26 53.15 -4.98
CA LEU A 103 -0.82 54.26 -5.76
C LEU A 103 -2.03 54.82 -4.99
N THR A 104 -1.80 55.89 -4.23
CA THR A 104 -2.86 56.72 -3.68
C THR A 104 -3.56 57.49 -4.81
N PRO A 105 -4.90 57.55 -4.88
CA PRO A 105 -5.59 58.48 -5.77
C PRO A 105 -5.57 59.88 -5.14
N SER A 106 -4.88 60.83 -5.79
CA SER A 106 -4.95 62.25 -5.43
C SER A 106 -6.03 62.92 -6.29
N ASP A 107 -7.05 63.43 -5.63
CA ASP A 107 -8.08 64.32 -6.17
C ASP A 107 -7.49 65.55 -6.89
N GLY A 108 -8.16 66.02 -7.95
CA GLY A 108 -7.81 67.28 -8.63
C GLY A 108 -8.55 67.55 -9.94
N GLN A 109 -9.76 68.10 -9.83
CA GLN A 109 -10.66 68.66 -10.84
C GLN A 109 -10.08 69.26 -12.14
N ARG A 110 -10.74 69.01 -13.29
CA ARG A 110 -11.20 70.04 -14.26
C ARG A 110 -12.47 69.59 -15.01
N PRO A 111 -13.46 70.48 -15.22
CA PRO A 111 -14.62 70.28 -16.11
C PRO A 111 -14.39 70.93 -17.50
N PHE A 112 -15.37 70.74 -18.41
CA PHE A 112 -15.47 71.15 -19.84
C PHE A 112 -15.10 70.02 -20.83
N GLU A 113 -15.88 69.66 -21.86
CA GLU A 113 -17.24 69.96 -22.32
C GLU A 113 -17.47 69.05 -23.57
N SER A 114 -18.71 68.56 -23.75
CA SER A 114 -19.36 68.15 -25.02
C SER A 114 -18.67 67.32 -26.14
N GLN A 115 -19.00 66.00 -26.18
CA GLN A 115 -19.75 65.28 -27.25
C GLN A 115 -19.16 65.11 -28.69
N PRO A 116 -19.72 64.25 -29.59
CA PRO A 116 -19.48 62.80 -29.73
C PRO A 116 -18.99 62.31 -31.12
N HIS A 117 -18.60 61.03 -31.18
CA HIS A 117 -18.75 60.06 -32.29
C HIS A 117 -18.16 60.37 -33.69
N ALA A 118 -17.09 59.64 -34.05
CA ALA A 118 -17.13 58.44 -34.91
C ALA A 118 -16.04 58.35 -36.02
N PHE A 119 -15.61 57.10 -36.24
CA PHE A 119 -14.93 56.52 -37.41
C PHE A 119 -13.48 56.94 -37.73
N LEU A 120 -12.52 56.02 -37.53
CA LEU A 120 -11.95 55.14 -38.58
C LEU A 120 -10.65 54.44 -38.13
N HIS A 121 -10.49 53.18 -38.57
CA HIS A 121 -9.22 52.43 -38.76
C HIS A 121 -8.43 52.04 -37.48
N GLU A 122 -7.81 50.86 -37.30
CA GLU A 122 -7.40 49.76 -38.17
C GLU A 122 -7.02 48.56 -37.25
N GLU A 123 -7.13 47.35 -37.80
CA GLU A 123 -6.63 46.05 -37.34
C GLU A 123 -5.84 45.90 -36.03
N SER A 124 -6.35 45.06 -35.11
CA SER A 124 -5.62 43.87 -34.65
C SER A 124 -6.42 43.12 -33.58
N SER A 125 -6.62 41.83 -33.84
CA SER A 125 -6.71 40.73 -32.86
C SER A 125 -7.20 41.09 -31.45
N ILE A 126 -8.52 41.23 -31.29
CA ILE A 126 -9.14 41.04 -29.97
C ILE A 126 -9.26 39.52 -29.79
N GLU A 127 -8.12 38.89 -29.49
CA GLU A 127 -8.05 37.54 -28.95
C GLU A 127 -8.73 37.61 -27.59
N SER A 128 -10.03 37.31 -27.57
CA SER A 128 -10.80 37.24 -26.34
C SER A 128 -10.10 36.24 -25.44
N SER A 129 -9.53 36.73 -24.34
CA SER A 129 -8.92 35.97 -23.27
C SER A 129 -9.98 35.12 -22.56
N GLN A 130 -10.51 34.09 -23.23
CA GLN A 130 -11.05 32.94 -22.53
C GLN A 130 -9.83 32.17 -22.00
N PRO A 131 -9.77 31.83 -20.69
CA PRO A 131 -8.79 30.85 -20.25
C PRO A 131 -8.95 29.61 -21.14
N PRO A 132 -7.85 29.03 -21.64
CA PRO A 132 -7.93 27.91 -22.55
C PRO A 132 -8.89 26.86 -21.96
N LYS A 133 -9.87 26.43 -22.76
CA LYS A 133 -10.83 25.37 -22.40
C LYS A 133 -10.08 24.04 -22.38
N VAL A 134 -9.27 23.87 -21.36
CA VAL A 134 -8.55 22.64 -21.00
C VAL A 134 -9.57 21.52 -20.88
N SER A 135 -9.53 20.60 -21.85
CA SER A 135 -10.44 19.46 -21.87
C SER A 135 -9.94 18.39 -20.90
N PHE A 136 -10.83 17.68 -20.21
CA PHE A 136 -10.44 16.55 -19.35
C PHE A 136 -9.65 15.47 -20.12
N ARG A 137 -9.89 15.36 -21.43
CA ARG A 137 -9.19 14.43 -22.31
C ARG A 137 -7.70 14.79 -22.40
N GLU A 138 -7.41 16.06 -22.68
CA GLU A 138 -6.04 16.58 -22.75
C GLU A 138 -5.34 16.52 -21.39
N ALA A 139 -6.05 16.91 -20.31
CA ALA A 139 -5.53 16.82 -18.94
C ALA A 139 -5.13 15.40 -18.52
N THR A 140 -5.82 14.37 -19.02
CA THR A 140 -5.61 12.97 -18.63
C THR A 140 -4.88 12.12 -19.68
N GLU A 141 -4.52 12.71 -20.81
CA GLU A 141 -3.75 12.04 -21.88
C GLU A 141 -2.36 11.64 -21.38
N CYS A 142 -1.74 12.51 -20.59
CA CYS A 142 -0.43 12.29 -19.98
C CYS A 142 -0.46 11.40 -18.72
N VAL A 143 -1.64 10.92 -18.30
CA VAL A 143 -1.75 10.03 -17.14
C VAL A 143 -1.68 8.57 -17.59
N PRO A 144 -0.56 7.88 -17.31
CA PRO A 144 -0.43 6.45 -17.62
C PRO A 144 -1.37 5.62 -16.76
N SER A 145 -1.71 4.42 -17.22
CA SER A 145 -2.43 3.46 -16.37
C SER A 145 -1.56 2.99 -15.21
N PHE A 146 -2.17 2.60 -14.09
CA PHE A 146 -1.46 2.09 -12.92
C PHE A 146 -2.12 0.83 -12.35
N ASP A 147 -1.34 -0.23 -12.17
CA ASP A 147 -1.80 -1.52 -11.62
C ASP A 147 -1.15 -1.92 -10.29
N GLY A 148 -0.19 -1.13 -9.81
CA GLY A 148 0.62 -1.40 -8.62
C GLY A 148 2.07 -1.81 -8.92
N TYR A 149 2.39 -2.22 -10.15
CA TYR A 149 3.71 -2.75 -10.54
C TYR A 149 4.25 -2.15 -11.84
N ASN A 150 3.38 -1.68 -12.73
CA ASN A 150 3.75 -1.27 -14.09
C ASN A 150 4.53 0.06 -14.17
N ILE A 151 4.33 0.97 -13.21
CA ILE A 151 5.12 2.20 -13.05
C ILE A 151 5.28 2.51 -11.55
N PRO A 152 6.32 3.25 -11.13
CA PRO A 152 6.44 3.71 -9.75
C PRO A 152 5.24 4.57 -9.32
N LEU A 153 4.74 4.35 -8.09
CA LEU A 153 3.63 5.13 -7.52
C LEU A 153 3.90 6.65 -7.56
N SER A 154 5.14 7.07 -7.31
CA SER A 154 5.55 8.48 -7.36
C SER A 154 5.37 9.11 -8.75
N GLN A 155 5.58 8.34 -9.82
CA GLN A 155 5.38 8.79 -11.20
C GLN A 155 3.90 8.96 -11.51
N PHE A 156 3.06 7.99 -11.10
CA PHE A 156 1.61 8.07 -11.25
C PHE A 156 1.03 9.28 -10.51
N ILE A 157 1.41 9.48 -9.23
CA ILE A 157 0.99 10.63 -8.42
C ILE A 157 1.39 11.96 -9.08
N ARG A 158 2.61 12.05 -9.63
CA ARG A 158 3.09 13.25 -10.33
C ARG A 158 2.26 13.53 -11.58
N ALA A 159 1.90 12.50 -12.35
CA ALA A 159 1.04 12.65 -13.53
C ALA A 159 -0.37 13.11 -13.15
N CYS A 160 -0.99 12.52 -12.12
CA CYS A 160 -2.28 12.95 -11.60
C CYS A 160 -2.28 14.40 -11.10
N ARG A 161 -1.18 14.85 -10.49
CA ARG A 161 -1.02 16.24 -10.02
C ARG A 161 -0.99 17.23 -11.17
N ARG A 162 -0.22 16.94 -12.23
CA ARG A 162 -0.21 17.76 -13.45
C ARG A 162 -1.60 17.84 -14.08
N ALA A 163 -2.30 16.71 -14.18
CA ALA A 163 -3.68 16.68 -14.66
C ALA A 163 -4.60 17.59 -13.81
N LYS A 164 -4.40 17.60 -12.49
CA LYS A 164 -5.14 18.47 -11.56
C LYS A 164 -4.84 19.96 -11.76
N GLU A 165 -3.58 20.32 -11.97
CA GLU A 165 -3.16 21.71 -12.23
C GLU A 165 -3.73 22.24 -13.55
N THR A 166 -3.99 21.36 -14.50
CA THR A 166 -4.57 21.72 -15.80
C THR A 166 -6.09 21.84 -15.80
N VAL A 167 -6.82 21.47 -14.75
CA VAL A 167 -8.29 21.59 -14.71
C VAL A 167 -8.75 22.62 -13.68
N PRO A 168 -9.92 23.26 -13.87
CA PRO A 168 -10.48 24.16 -12.87
C PRO A 168 -10.78 23.43 -11.54
N PRO A 169 -10.64 24.08 -10.38
CA PRO A 169 -10.95 23.48 -9.08
C PRO A 169 -12.39 22.96 -8.96
N SER A 170 -13.35 23.62 -9.62
CA SER A 170 -14.76 23.19 -9.68
C SER A 170 -14.95 21.82 -10.35
N SER A 171 -13.96 21.37 -11.12
CA SER A 171 -13.98 20.17 -11.95
C SER A 171 -13.17 19.01 -11.36
N GLU A 172 -12.54 19.18 -10.19
CA GLU A 172 -11.70 18.15 -9.55
C GLU A 172 -12.46 16.83 -9.32
N ARG A 173 -13.73 16.89 -8.92
CA ARG A 173 -14.54 15.67 -8.72
C ARG A 173 -14.70 14.85 -10.00
N ASN A 174 -14.85 15.52 -11.14
CA ASN A 174 -14.98 14.85 -12.43
C ASN A 174 -13.63 14.30 -12.89
N LEU A 175 -12.54 15.04 -12.64
CA LEU A 175 -11.20 14.56 -12.88
C LEU A 175 -10.91 13.29 -12.07
N THR A 176 -11.25 13.25 -10.78
CA THR A 176 -11.04 12.07 -9.92
C THR A 176 -11.71 10.83 -10.50
N LYS A 177 -12.97 10.95 -10.96
CA LYS A 177 -13.68 9.84 -11.61
C LYS A 177 -12.95 9.30 -12.84
N ILE A 178 -12.37 10.18 -13.65
CA ILE A 178 -11.62 9.80 -14.84
C ILE A 178 -10.27 9.17 -14.46
N LEU A 179 -9.61 9.67 -13.41
CA LEU A 179 -8.35 9.11 -12.92
C LEU A 179 -8.52 7.71 -12.32
N ILE A 180 -9.68 7.40 -11.72
CA ILE A 180 -10.00 6.03 -11.27
C ILE A 180 -10.01 5.06 -12.46
N ASN A 181 -10.48 5.48 -13.63
CA ASN A 181 -10.46 4.65 -14.85
C ASN A 181 -9.03 4.38 -15.39
N LYS A 182 -8.03 5.10 -14.88
CA LYS A 182 -6.61 4.83 -15.18
C LYS A 182 -6.03 3.74 -14.26
N LEU A 183 -6.71 3.40 -13.16
CA LEU A 183 -6.33 2.29 -12.31
C LEU A 183 -6.72 0.96 -12.95
N ARG A 184 -5.91 -0.07 -12.72
CA ARG A 184 -6.09 -1.43 -13.24
C ARG A 184 -5.78 -2.44 -12.14
N GLY A 185 -6.28 -3.68 -12.31
CA GLY A 185 -5.93 -4.80 -11.45
C GLY A 185 -6.08 -4.50 -9.96
N ARG A 186 -5.05 -4.81 -9.17
CA ARG A 186 -5.07 -4.64 -7.69
C ARG A 186 -5.25 -3.19 -7.27
N ALA A 187 -4.67 -2.24 -8.00
CA ALA A 187 -4.80 -0.82 -7.69
C ALA A 187 -6.25 -0.31 -7.85
N TYR A 188 -7.02 -0.87 -8.79
CA TYR A 188 -8.42 -0.52 -8.96
C TYR A 188 -9.28 -1.02 -7.78
N TYR A 189 -9.13 -2.30 -7.41
CA TYR A 189 -9.89 -2.91 -6.30
C TYR A 189 -9.65 -2.21 -4.96
N ALA A 190 -8.39 -1.83 -4.67
CA ALA A 190 -8.05 -1.11 -3.45
C ALA A 190 -8.81 0.23 -3.31
N VAL A 191 -9.14 0.89 -4.41
CA VAL A 191 -9.85 2.18 -4.40
C VAL A 191 -11.37 1.99 -4.36
N GLU A 192 -11.93 0.99 -5.03
CA GLU A 192 -13.36 0.70 -4.93
C GLU A 192 -13.75 0.24 -3.52
N ASP A 193 -12.95 -0.64 -2.90
CA ASP A 193 -13.24 -1.16 -1.55
C ASP A 193 -13.25 -0.03 -0.50
N GLU A 194 -12.35 0.95 -0.61
CA GLU A 194 -12.36 2.13 0.28
C GLU A 194 -13.56 3.06 0.04
N LEU A 195 -14.07 3.19 -1.19
CA LEU A 195 -15.27 3.99 -1.47
C LEU A 195 -16.54 3.37 -0.87
N TYR A 196 -16.62 2.03 -0.80
CA TYR A 196 -17.72 1.33 -0.13
C TYR A 196 -17.65 1.46 1.40
N ASN A 197 -16.45 1.39 1.98
CA ASN A 197 -16.28 1.53 3.44
C ASN A 197 -16.53 2.98 3.92
N ASN A 198 -16.11 3.98 3.14
CA ASN A 198 -16.34 5.40 3.47
C ASN A 198 -17.81 5.85 3.31
N ALA A 199 -18.62 5.10 2.56
CA ALA A 199 -20.05 5.40 2.40
C ALA A 199 -20.92 4.83 3.55
N ILE A 200 -20.43 3.81 4.26
CA ILE A 200 -21.16 3.17 5.38
C ILE A 200 -20.93 3.93 6.70
N ASP A 201 -19.82 4.67 6.83
CA ASP A 201 -19.45 5.37 8.07
C ASP A 201 -19.79 6.87 8.09
N ARG A 202 -20.66 7.35 7.17
CA ARG A 202 -21.20 8.71 7.25
C ARG A 202 -22.50 8.69 8.07
N PRO A 203 -22.50 9.10 9.36
CA PRO A 203 -23.73 9.18 10.12
C PRO A 203 -24.68 10.19 9.47
N PRO A 204 -26.01 9.94 9.49
CA PRO A 204 -26.97 10.90 8.97
C PRO A 204 -26.86 12.20 9.77
N GLU A 205 -26.59 13.30 9.08
CA GLU A 205 -26.60 14.63 9.68
C GLU A 205 -27.95 14.86 10.36
N ARG A 206 -27.94 14.86 11.69
CA ARG A 206 -29.10 15.28 12.47
C ARG A 206 -29.29 16.76 12.20
N GLY A 207 -30.33 17.07 11.42
CA GLY A 207 -30.78 18.43 11.19
C GLY A 207 -30.90 19.19 12.50
N LEU A 208 -30.13 20.28 12.61
CA LEU A 208 -30.36 21.32 13.60
C LEU A 208 -31.78 21.84 13.38
N ARG A 209 -32.67 21.49 14.31
CA ARG A 209 -33.88 22.29 14.58
C ARG A 209 -33.39 23.65 15.06
N ILE A 210 -33.60 24.68 14.24
CA ILE A 210 -33.61 26.05 14.71
C ILE A 210 -35.07 26.39 15.01
N ALA A 211 -35.25 27.03 16.16
CA ALA A 211 -36.47 27.33 16.90
C ALA A 211 -37.57 28.03 16.10
#